data_AF-A0A353VVL9-F1
#
_entry.id   AF-A0A353VVL9-F1
#
_cell.length_a   1.000
_cell.length_b   1.000
_cell.length_c   1.000
_cell.angle_alpha   90.00
_cell.angle_beta   90.00
_cell.angle_gamma   90.00
#
_symmetry.space_group_name_H-M   'P 1'
#
loop_
_entity.id
_entity.type
_entity.pdbx_description
1 polymer ?
#
loop_
_entity_poly.entity_id
_entity_poly.type
_entity_poly.pdbx_seq_one_letter_code
_entity_poly.pdbx_strand_id
1 'polypeptide(L)'
;MLNVNRLIETSLSSDVPLINQLGQYIINSGGKRLRPALVILSSKIFSYQGNQHINLAAIIELIHTATLLHDDVVDASILRRGQKTANQRWGNEASV
;
A
#
# COMPACT_ATOMS: atom_id res chain seq x y z
N MET A 1 -4.93 -6.13 -12.67
CA MET A 1 -4.77 -5.68 -11.28
C MET A 1 -4.74 -6.78 -10.24
N LEU A 2 -5.51 -7.85 -10.38
CA LEU A 2 -5.58 -8.94 -9.39
C LEU A 2 -4.20 -9.46 -8.94
N ASN A 3 -3.27 -9.69 -9.88
CA ASN A 3 -1.92 -10.16 -9.56
C ASN A 3 -1.10 -9.17 -8.70
N VAL A 4 -1.26 -7.87 -8.93
CA VAL A 4 -0.57 -6.84 -8.12
C VAL A 4 -1.16 -6.79 -6.72
N ASN A 5 -2.49 -6.84 -6.58
CA ASN A 5 -3.14 -6.87 -5.25
C ASN A 5 -2.69 -8.08 -4.45
N ARG A 6 -2.68 -9.27 -5.07
CA ARG A 6 -2.16 -10.49 -4.45
C ARG A 6 -0.70 -10.34 -4.02
N LEU A 7 0.13 -9.73 -4.88
CA LEU A 7 1.54 -9.51 -4.55
C LEU A 7 1.71 -8.54 -3.38
N ILE A 8 0.92 -7.48 -3.31
CA ILE A 8 0.91 -6.55 -2.17
C ILE A 8 0.50 -7.28 -0.88
N GLU A 9 -0.58 -8.04 -0.91
CA GLU A 9 -1.08 -8.79 0.25
C GLU A 9 -0.05 -9.79 0.77
N THR A 10 0.53 -10.59 -0.13
CA THR A 10 1.55 -11.58 0.23
C THR A 10 2.85 -10.94 0.71
N SER A 11 3.22 -9.77 0.17
CA SER A 11 4.43 -9.03 0.61
C SER A 11 4.31 -8.44 2.01
N LEU A 12 3.09 -8.29 2.54
CA LEU A 12 2.82 -7.75 3.88
C LEU A 12 2.63 -8.84 4.94
N SER A 13 2.74 -10.12 4.56
CA SER A 13 2.71 -11.23 5.50
C SER A 13 3.97 -11.24 6.37
N SER A 14 3.80 -11.30 7.68
CA SER A 14 4.89 -11.32 8.65
C SER A 14 4.59 -12.26 9.82
N ASP A 15 5.62 -12.78 10.49
CA ASP A 15 5.46 -13.49 11.76
C ASP A 15 5.07 -12.54 12.91
N VAL A 16 5.21 -11.23 12.70
CA VAL A 16 4.81 -10.20 13.68
C VAL A 16 3.32 -9.87 13.49
N PRO A 17 2.44 -10.19 14.47
CA PRO A 17 0.99 -10.01 14.30
C PRO A 17 0.58 -8.56 14.03
N LEU A 18 1.28 -7.59 14.61
CA LEU A 18 1.01 -6.16 14.42
C LEU A 18 1.18 -5.73 12.96
N ILE A 19 2.22 -6.24 12.27
CA ILE A 19 2.47 -5.94 10.85
C ILE A 19 1.31 -6.46 9.99
N ASN A 20 0.82 -7.67 10.26
CA ASN A 20 -0.33 -8.23 9.54
C ASN A 20 -1.60 -7.39 9.74
N GLN A 21 -1.88 -6.97 10.98
CA GLN A 21 -3.06 -6.15 11.30
C GLN A 21 -2.99 -4.79 10.59
N LEU A 22 -1.83 -4.15 10.62
CA LEU A 22 -1.61 -2.84 10.01
C LEU A 22 -1.67 -2.93 8.48
N GLY A 23 -1.01 -3.93 7.88
CA GLY A 23 -1.07 -4.21 6.45
C GLY A 23 -2.50 -4.45 5.97
N GLN A 24 -3.25 -5.31 6.67
CA GLN A 24 -4.64 -5.61 6.32
C GLN A 24 -5.54 -4.37 6.49
N TYR A 25 -5.31 -3.55 7.52
CA TYR A 25 -6.05 -2.30 7.71
C TYR A 25 -5.86 -1.33 6.55
N ILE A 26 -4.61 -1.13 6.12
CA ILE A 26 -4.32 -0.18 5.05
C ILE A 26 -4.87 -0.68 3.71
N ILE A 27 -4.73 -1.97 3.42
CA ILE A 27 -5.30 -2.56 2.20
C ILE A 27 -6.83 -2.39 2.18
N ASN A 28 -7.49 -2.66 3.32
CA ASN A 28 -8.95 -2.62 3.43
C ASN A 28 -9.53 -1.20 3.58
N SER A 29 -8.72 -0.23 3.99
CA SER A 29 -9.12 1.18 4.09
C SER A 29 -9.42 1.83 2.72
N GLY A 30 -9.28 1.05 1.66
CA GLY A 30 -9.63 1.39 0.29
C GLY A 30 -8.56 2.26 -0.33
N GLY A 31 -8.17 2.01 -1.57
CA GLY A 31 -7.14 2.79 -2.28
C GLY A 31 -7.49 2.93 -3.75
N LYS A 32 -7.18 4.10 -4.34
CA LYS A 32 -7.52 4.37 -5.74
C LYS A 32 -6.70 3.54 -6.73
N ARG A 33 -5.58 2.95 -6.27
CA ARG A 33 -4.62 2.16 -7.08
C ARG A 33 -4.16 2.87 -8.37
N LEU A 34 -4.14 4.20 -8.37
CA LEU A 34 -3.80 4.99 -9.56
C LEU A 34 -2.33 4.81 -9.97
N ARG A 35 -1.42 4.74 -8.99
CA ARG A 35 0.02 4.56 -9.24
C ARG A 35 0.33 3.19 -9.86
N PRO A 36 -0.11 2.05 -9.28
CA PRO A 36 0.05 0.76 -9.94
C PRO A 36 -0.68 0.70 -11.28
N ALA A 37 -1.88 1.28 -11.43
CA ALA A 37 -2.57 1.32 -12.72
C ALA A 37 -1.73 2.04 -13.80
N LEU A 38 -1.10 3.17 -13.45
CA LEU A 38 -0.21 3.89 -14.36
C LEU A 38 0.96 3.02 -14.83
N VAL A 39 1.62 2.29 -13.93
CA VAL A 39 2.72 1.36 -14.29
C VAL A 39 2.26 0.30 -15.29
N ILE A 40 1.13 -0.35 -15.01
CA ILE A 40 0.58 -1.40 -15.88
C ILE A 40 0.16 -0.83 -17.25
N LEU A 41 -0.43 0.37 -17.28
CA LEU A 41 -0.81 1.01 -18.54
C LEU A 41 0.42 1.42 -19.35
N SER A 42 1.44 1.98 -18.71
CA SER A 42 2.72 2.32 -19.35
C SER A 42 3.38 1.07 -19.95
N SER A 43 3.42 -0.05 -19.23
CA SER A 43 4.03 -1.29 -19.78
C SER A 43 3.29 -1.78 -21.02
N LYS A 44 1.95 -1.65 -21.06
CA LYS A 44 1.13 -1.99 -22.23
C LYS A 44 1.38 -1.05 -23.41
N ILE A 45 1.47 0.26 -23.17
CA ILE A 45 1.75 1.27 -24.22
C ILE A 45 3.08 0.97 -24.91
N PHE A 46 4.11 0.57 -24.15
CA PHE A 46 5.41 0.19 -24.68
C PHE A 46 5.51 -1.28 -25.10
N SER A 47 4.38 -2.00 -25.20
CA SER A 47 4.33 -3.39 -25.67
C SER A 47 5.25 -4.37 -24.92
N TYR A 48 5.49 -4.12 -23.63
CA TYR A 48 6.30 -4.98 -22.78
C TYR A 48 5.61 -6.34 -22.57
N GLN A 49 6.31 -7.43 -22.89
CA GLN A 49 5.76 -8.80 -22.86
C GLN A 49 6.12 -9.57 -21.57
N GLY A 50 6.97 -9.02 -20.72
CA GLY A 50 7.38 -9.66 -19.47
C GLY A 50 6.41 -9.40 -18.31
N ASN A 51 6.71 -9.96 -17.14
CA ASN A 51 5.87 -9.84 -15.95
C ASN A 51 6.40 -8.88 -14.88
N GLN A 52 7.58 -8.26 -15.08
CA GLN A 52 8.20 -7.39 -14.07
C GLN A 52 7.39 -6.13 -13.76
N HIS A 53 6.53 -5.69 -14.69
CA HIS A 53 5.61 -4.58 -14.48
C HIS A 53 4.63 -4.84 -13.31
N ILE A 54 4.33 -6.11 -12.98
CA ILE A 54 3.54 -6.50 -11.81
C ILE A 54 4.32 -6.21 -10.52
N ASN A 55 5.59 -6.63 -10.46
CA ASN A 55 6.46 -6.38 -9.30
C ASN A 55 6.67 -4.88 -9.10
N LEU A 56 6.94 -4.14 -10.18
CA LEU A 56 7.12 -2.69 -10.11
C LEU A 56 5.85 -1.97 -9.64
N ALA A 57 4.68 -2.37 -10.14
CA ALA A 57 3.41 -1.80 -9.70
C ALA A 57 3.15 -2.06 -8.20
N ALA A 58 3.49 -3.25 -7.70
CA ALA A 58 3.36 -3.58 -6.28
C ALA A 58 4.34 -2.76 -5.42
N ILE A 59 5.61 -2.67 -5.81
CA ILE A 59 6.64 -1.89 -5.11
C ILE A 59 6.22 -0.41 -5.00
N ILE A 60 5.76 0.20 -6.10
CA ILE A 60 5.32 1.59 -6.09
C ILE A 60 4.15 1.82 -5.13
N GLU A 61 3.21 0.87 -5.07
CA GLU A 61 2.08 0.99 -4.16
C GLU A 61 2.49 0.77 -2.70
N LEU A 62 3.43 -0.13 -2.43
CA LEU A 62 4.00 -0.31 -1.08
C LEU A 62 4.73 0.95 -0.60
N ILE A 63 5.54 1.58 -1.46
CA ILE A 63 6.20 2.86 -1.17
C ILE A 63 5.15 3.94 -0.90
N HIS A 64 4.13 4.06 -1.75
CA HIS A 64 3.04 5.00 -1.53
C HIS A 64 2.33 4.76 -0.18
N THR A 65 2.08 3.51 0.17
CA THR A 65 1.48 3.14 1.45
C THR A 65 2.38 3.53 2.62
N ALA A 66 3.69 3.29 2.53
CA ALA A 66 4.64 3.71 3.57
C ALA A 66 4.61 5.22 3.77
N THR A 67 4.67 6.02 2.69
CA THR A 67 4.62 7.49 2.84
C THR A 67 3.33 7.94 3.50
N LEU A 68 2.18 7.33 3.18
CA LEU A 68 0.91 7.68 3.85
C LEU A 68 0.92 7.44 5.36
N LEU A 69 1.57 6.37 5.83
CA LEU A 69 1.67 6.08 7.25
C LEU A 69 2.53 7.11 7.98
N HIS A 70 3.69 7.44 7.40
CA HIS A 70 4.55 8.48 7.94
C HIS A 70 3.88 9.85 7.90
N ASP A 71 3.19 10.20 6.80
CA ASP A 71 2.44 11.45 6.67
C ASP A 71 1.38 11.57 7.76
N ASP A 72 0.63 10.48 8.04
CA ASP A 72 -0.40 10.48 9.09
C ASP A 72 0.16 10.79 10.49
N VAL A 73 1.40 10.34 10.76
CA VAL A 73 2.12 10.63 12.01
C VAL A 73 2.61 12.08 12.03
N VAL A 74 3.27 12.52 10.96
CA VAL A 74 3.84 13.88 10.85
C VAL A 74 2.73 14.94 10.91
N ASP A 75 1.62 14.71 10.23
CA ASP A 75 0.49 15.64 10.13
C ASP A 75 -0.45 15.56 11.34
N ALA A 76 -0.19 14.66 12.30
CA ALA A 76 -1.10 14.34 13.40
C ALA A 76 -2.54 14.07 12.92
N SER A 77 -2.68 13.42 11.77
CA SER A 77 -3.97 13.16 11.13
C SER A 77 -4.82 12.23 12.00
N ILE A 78 -6.12 12.53 12.10
CA ILE A 78 -7.08 11.71 12.86
C ILE A 78 -7.81 10.72 11.94
N LEU A 79 -8.10 11.14 10.71
CA LEU A 79 -8.87 10.38 9.75
C LEU A 79 -8.20 10.34 8.37
N ARG A 80 -8.30 9.20 7.69
CA ARG A 80 -7.97 9.04 6.28
C ARG A 80 -9.06 8.21 5.60
N ARG A 81 -9.63 8.74 4.51
CA ARG A 81 -10.76 8.11 3.79
C ARG A 81 -11.96 7.77 4.67
N GLY A 82 -12.23 8.61 5.68
CA GLY A 82 -13.34 8.41 6.63
C GLY A 82 -13.08 7.34 7.70
N GLN A 83 -11.89 6.75 7.73
CA GLN A 83 -11.45 5.78 8.75
C GLN A 83 -10.38 6.41 9.65
N LYS A 84 -10.23 5.93 10.89
CA LYS A 84 -9.11 6.35 11.76
C LYS A 84 -7.78 6.06 11.07
N THR A 85 -6.80 6.94 11.23
CA THR A 85 -5.44 6.67 10.74
C THR A 85 -4.80 5.52 11.53
N ALA A 86 -3.78 4.88 10.96
CA ALA A 86 -3.10 3.75 11.62
C ALA A 86 -2.49 4.19 12.97
N ASN A 87 -1.91 5.40 13.01
CA ASN A 87 -1.29 5.93 14.22
C ASN A 87 -2.30 6.25 15.33
N GLN A 88 -3.53 6.64 14.99
CA GLN A 88 -4.61 6.79 15.97
C GLN A 88 -5.06 5.46 16.58
N ARG A 89 -4.83 4.33 15.90
CA ARG A 89 -5.31 3.02 16.34
C ARG A 89 -4.24 2.20 17.05
N TRP A 90 -2.99 2.29 16.59
CA TRP A 90 -1.87 1.48 17.10
C TRP A 90 -0.70 2.31 17.64
N GLY A 91 -0.79 3.64 17.60
CA GLY A 91 0.26 4.54 18.04
C GLY A 91 1.23 4.94 16.93
N ASN A 92 1.96 6.03 17.16
CA ASN A 92 2.92 6.57 16.19
C ASN A 92 4.06 5.57 15.92
N GLU A 93 4.60 4.92 16.94
CA GLU A 93 5.70 3.94 16.82
C GLU A 93 5.33 2.73 15.96
N ALA A 94 4.07 2.31 15.97
CA ALA A 94 3.60 1.21 15.12
C ALA A 94 3.41 1.63 13.66
N SER A 95 3.29 2.93 13.39
CA SER A 95 3.05 3.46 12.03
C SER A 95 4.32 3.92 11.31
N VAL A 96 5.42 4.10 12.05
CA VAL A 96 6.76 4.44 11.57
C VAL A 96 7.58 3.16 11.42
#